data_AF-F8GJY6-F1
#
_entry.id   AF-F8GJY6-F1
#
_cell.length_a   1.000
_cell.length_b   1.000
_cell.length_c   1.000
_cell.angle_alpha   90.00
_cell.angle_beta   90.00
_cell.angle_gamma   90.00
#
_symmetry.space_group_name_H-M   'P 1'
#
loop_
_entity.id
_entity.type
_entity.pdbx_description
1 polymer ?
#
loop_
_entity_poly.entity_id
_entity_poly.type
_entity_poly.pdbx_seq_one_letter_code
_entity_poly.pdbx_strand_id
1 'polypeptide(L)'
;MRTYIVLLGVTTIMNIKLNKYLVMLPMLSLLVACAQLDQREAQDTDSIKMVQNARTYSDHTNLANYYDNLAIEMMAKVAEKKESLEEYEDHSHYYGRQGQDFRSHTAANIRHYEQALLDATRQADSHRKIAAELLQRDYAGSAEIPEQDGKHKIKAKLNSDVNNLPIKTQ
;
A
#
# COMPACT_ATOMS: atom_id res chain seq x y z
N MET A 1 3.99 -1.35 67.11
CA MET A 1 5.32 -1.58 66.51
C MET A 1 5.43 -2.89 65.71
N ARG A 2 4.85 -4.02 66.13
CA ARG A 2 5.01 -5.32 65.44
C ARG A 2 4.38 -5.42 64.04
N THR A 3 3.28 -4.71 63.77
CA THR A 3 2.59 -4.71 62.46
C THR A 3 3.30 -3.90 61.38
N TYR A 4 3.99 -2.81 61.74
CA TYR A 4 4.72 -1.96 60.79
C TYR A 4 5.97 -2.64 60.20
N ILE A 5 6.63 -3.52 60.96
CA ILE A 5 7.83 -4.25 60.52
C ILE A 5 7.47 -5.31 59.46
N VAL A 6 6.33 -5.98 59.61
CA VAL A 6 5.86 -7.01 58.64
C VAL A 6 5.46 -6.37 57.31
N LEU A 7 4.82 -5.20 57.34
CA LEU A 7 4.42 -4.47 56.14
C LEU A 7 5.65 -4.01 55.32
N LEU A 8 6.66 -3.42 55.99
CA LEU A 8 7.92 -2.98 55.35
C LEU A 8 8.73 -4.15 54.76
N GLY A 9 8.76 -5.30 55.45
CA GLY A 9 9.42 -6.51 54.94
C GLY A 9 8.80 -7.02 53.63
N VAL A 10 7.47 -7.06 53.53
CA VAL A 10 6.76 -7.50 52.32
C VAL A 10 6.97 -6.53 51.15
N THR A 11 6.94 -5.22 51.39
CA THR A 11 7.20 -4.20 50.35
C THR A 11 8.64 -4.28 49.81
N THR A 12 9.61 -4.57 50.69
CA THR A 12 11.03 -4.69 50.31
C THR A 12 11.29 -5.98 49.52
N ILE A 13 10.70 -7.11 49.94
CA ILE A 13 10.79 -8.41 49.25
C ILE A 13 10.12 -8.36 47.87
N MET A 14 9.00 -7.65 47.74
CA MET A 14 8.31 -7.46 46.46
C MET A 14 9.13 -6.59 45.49
N ASN A 15 9.75 -5.50 45.97
CA ASN A 15 10.65 -4.65 45.18
C ASN A 15 11.92 -5.39 44.68
N ILE A 16 12.52 -6.25 45.50
CA ILE A 16 13.71 -7.05 45.10
C ILE A 16 13.35 -8.05 44.00
N LYS A 17 12.16 -8.66 44.06
CA LYS A 17 11.67 -9.54 42.99
C LYS A 17 11.39 -8.75 41.70
N LEU A 18 10.75 -7.58 41.78
CA LEU A 18 10.48 -6.69 40.65
C LEU A 18 11.76 -6.17 39.96
N ASN A 19 12.80 -5.80 40.73
CA ASN A 19 14.07 -5.32 40.16
C ASN A 19 14.81 -6.38 39.34
N LYS A 20 14.66 -7.68 39.66
CA LYS A 20 15.23 -8.78 38.87
C LYS A 20 14.57 -8.93 37.50
N TYR A 21 13.29 -8.59 37.37
CA TYR A 21 12.58 -8.63 36.10
C TYR A 21 12.82 -7.35 35.26
N LEU A 22 13.11 -6.22 35.92
CA LEU A 22 13.44 -4.95 35.25
C LEU A 22 14.74 -5.03 34.42
N VAL A 23 15.73 -5.80 34.88
CA VAL A 23 17.03 -5.99 34.18
C VAL A 23 16.93 -6.98 33.00
N MET A 24 15.90 -7.83 32.97
CA MET A 24 15.70 -8.83 31.89
C MET A 24 14.77 -8.36 30.76
N LEU A 25 14.05 -7.25 30.96
CA LEU A 25 13.13 -6.66 29.97
C LEU A 25 13.80 -6.16 28.65
N PRO A 26 15.01 -5.56 28.64
CA PRO A 26 15.53 -4.93 27.41
C PRO A 26 15.97 -5.94 26.34
N MET A 27 16.24 -7.20 26.71
CA MET A 27 16.63 -8.26 25.76
C MET A 27 15.48 -8.71 24.85
N LEU A 28 14.22 -8.61 25.29
CA LEU A 28 13.08 -9.07 24.51
C LEU A 28 12.68 -8.08 23.39
N SER A 29 12.99 -6.79 23.57
CA SER A 29 12.73 -5.72 22.59
C SER A 29 13.66 -5.73 21.38
N LEU A 30 14.82 -6.38 21.44
CA LEU A 30 15.81 -6.34 20.35
C LEU A 30 15.44 -7.24 19.16
N LEU A 31 14.59 -8.25 19.35
CA LEU A 31 14.20 -9.19 18.28
C LEU A 31 13.20 -8.59 17.26
N VAL A 32 12.44 -7.56 17.63
CA VAL A 32 11.38 -6.99 16.76
C VAL A 32 11.97 -6.16 15.62
N ALA A 33 13.17 -5.59 15.78
CA ALA A 33 13.82 -4.77 14.76
C ALA A 33 14.31 -5.58 13.55
N CYS A 34 14.64 -6.87 13.72
CA CYS A 34 15.12 -7.72 12.62
C CYS A 34 13.99 -8.18 11.69
N ALA A 35 12.73 -8.24 12.15
CA ALA A 35 11.60 -8.67 11.30
C ALA A 35 11.18 -7.61 10.25
N GLN A 36 11.58 -6.35 10.42
CA GLN A 36 11.15 -5.24 9.56
C GLN A 36 11.92 -5.16 8.23
N LEU A 37 13.17 -5.63 8.21
CA LEU A 37 13.99 -5.68 6.99
C LEU A 37 13.42 -6.68 5.99
N ASP A 38 13.11 -7.90 6.45
CA ASP A 38 12.52 -8.95 5.62
C ASP A 38 11.17 -8.51 5.02
N GLN A 39 10.35 -7.77 5.78
CA GLN A 39 9.06 -7.27 5.32
C GLN A 39 9.20 -6.17 4.25
N ARG A 40 10.22 -5.31 4.35
CA ARG A 40 10.50 -4.24 3.37
C ARG A 40 10.96 -4.82 2.03
N GLU A 41 11.83 -5.83 2.06
CA GLU A 41 12.32 -6.52 0.86
C GLU A 41 11.20 -7.31 0.16
N ALA A 42 10.35 -7.97 0.94
CA ALA A 42 9.16 -8.65 0.42
C ALA A 42 8.19 -7.65 -0.25
N GLN A 43 7.93 -6.51 0.40
CA GLN A 43 7.05 -5.47 -0.14
C GLN A 43 7.59 -4.85 -1.43
N ASP A 44 8.90 -4.63 -1.52
CA ASP A 44 9.54 -4.12 -2.74
C ASP A 44 9.43 -5.13 -3.89
N THR A 45 9.72 -6.40 -3.62
CA THR A 45 9.59 -7.50 -4.59
C THR A 45 8.17 -7.65 -5.12
N ASP A 46 7.17 -7.56 -4.25
CA ASP A 46 5.76 -7.65 -4.65
C ASP A 46 5.33 -6.42 -5.47
N SER A 47 5.80 -5.22 -5.13
CA SER A 47 5.53 -4.02 -5.91
C SER A 47 6.13 -4.09 -7.32
N ILE A 48 7.35 -4.61 -7.47
CA ILE A 48 7.99 -4.82 -8.78
C ILE A 48 7.18 -5.80 -9.62
N LYS A 49 6.76 -6.94 -9.04
CA LYS A 49 5.92 -7.91 -9.75
C LYS A 49 4.57 -7.32 -10.15
N MET A 50 3.96 -6.50 -9.30
CA MET A 50 2.70 -5.83 -9.58
C MET A 50 2.83 -4.88 -10.77
N VAL A 51 3.92 -4.09 -10.85
CA VAL A 51 4.20 -3.20 -12.00
C VAL A 51 4.44 -4.00 -13.28
N GLN A 52 5.25 -5.07 -13.21
CA GLN A 52 5.62 -5.86 -14.39
C GLN A 52 4.46 -6.65 -15.00
N ASN A 53 3.50 -7.08 -14.17
CA ASN A 53 2.40 -7.92 -14.60
C ASN A 53 1.10 -7.16 -14.89
N ALA A 54 1.06 -5.85 -14.67
CA ALA A 54 -0.15 -5.06 -14.89
C ALA A 54 -0.54 -5.03 -16.38
N ARG A 55 -1.75 -5.53 -16.68
CA ARG A 55 -2.29 -5.61 -18.04
C ARG A 55 -3.73 -5.15 -18.14
N THR A 56 -4.50 -5.30 -17.07
CA THR A 56 -5.94 -5.00 -17.03
C THR A 56 -6.20 -3.64 -16.39
N TYR A 57 -7.40 -3.10 -16.60
CA TYR A 57 -7.82 -1.86 -15.91
C TYR A 57 -7.74 -2.01 -14.38
N SER A 58 -8.05 -3.21 -13.86
CA SER A 58 -8.01 -3.53 -12.43
C SER A 58 -6.58 -3.49 -11.91
N ASP A 59 -5.61 -4.06 -12.64
CA ASP A 59 -4.20 -4.04 -12.24
C ASP A 59 -3.68 -2.60 -12.13
N HIS A 60 -4.01 -1.76 -13.11
CA HIS A 60 -3.62 -0.35 -13.09
C HIS A 60 -4.38 0.45 -12.02
N THR A 61 -5.61 0.09 -11.68
CA THR A 61 -6.32 0.67 -10.53
C THR A 61 -5.63 0.33 -9.22
N ASN A 62 -5.17 -0.92 -9.06
CA ASN A 62 -4.43 -1.35 -7.89
C ASN A 62 -3.07 -0.64 -7.78
N LEU A 63 -2.36 -0.46 -8.90
CA LEU A 63 -1.13 0.33 -8.94
C LEU A 63 -1.37 1.80 -8.56
N ALA A 64 -2.46 2.41 -9.02
CA ALA A 64 -2.80 3.76 -8.62
C ALA A 64 -3.00 3.86 -7.10
N ASN A 65 -3.77 2.94 -6.52
CA ASN A 65 -4.00 2.89 -5.06
C ASN A 65 -2.70 2.65 -4.28
N TYR A 66 -1.79 1.81 -4.79
CA TYR A 66 -0.48 1.60 -4.18
C TYR A 66 0.32 2.91 -4.12
N TYR A 67 0.38 3.65 -5.22
CA TYR A 67 1.10 4.92 -5.27
C TYR A 67 0.42 6.02 -4.46
N ASP A 68 -0.91 6.02 -4.31
CA ASP A 68 -1.63 6.90 -3.38
C ASP A 68 -1.20 6.63 -1.93
N ASN A 69 -1.13 5.36 -1.53
CA ASN A 69 -0.67 4.98 -0.20
C ASN A 69 0.79 5.38 0.02
N LEU A 70 1.64 5.22 -0.99
CA LEU A 70 3.03 5.67 -0.94
C LEU A 70 3.12 7.19 -0.79
N ALA A 71 2.28 7.95 -1.51
CA ALA A 71 2.20 9.40 -1.38
C ALA A 71 1.81 9.80 0.06
N ILE A 72 0.84 9.13 0.67
CA ILE A 72 0.45 9.35 2.07
C ILE A 72 1.64 9.07 3.01
N GLU A 73 2.38 7.97 2.81
CA GLU A 73 3.58 7.66 3.60
C GLU A 73 4.65 8.77 3.46
N MET A 74 4.91 9.24 2.24
CA MET A 74 5.91 10.29 2.01
C MET A 74 5.49 11.62 2.63
N MET A 75 4.21 11.97 2.55
CA MET A 75 3.66 13.15 3.21
C MET A 75 3.84 13.09 4.74
N ALA A 76 3.58 11.92 5.35
CA ALA A 76 3.80 11.73 6.78
C ALA A 76 5.28 11.92 7.17
N LYS A 77 6.21 11.40 6.35
CA LYS A 77 7.66 11.61 6.58
C LYS A 77 8.08 13.06 6.42
N VAL A 78 7.51 13.79 5.46
CA VAL A 78 7.75 15.23 5.34
C VAL A 78 7.32 15.96 6.60
N ALA A 79 6.13 15.66 7.14
CA ALA A 79 5.64 16.26 8.37
C ALA A 79 6.56 15.95 9.57
N GLU A 80 6.93 14.69 9.75
CA GLU A 80 7.85 14.25 10.82
C GLU A 80 9.20 14.98 10.74
N LYS A 81 9.79 15.11 9.53
CA LYS A 81 11.08 15.80 9.39
C LYS A 81 10.97 17.30 9.54
N LYS A 82 9.83 17.91 9.21
CA LYS A 82 9.58 19.33 9.49
C LYS A 82 9.50 19.61 10.99
N GLU A 83 8.72 18.82 11.72
CA GLU A 83 8.64 18.89 13.19
C GLU A 83 10.01 18.69 13.84
N SER A 84 10.76 17.68 13.38
CA SER A 84 12.09 17.40 13.89
C SER A 84 13.10 18.53 13.61
N LEU A 85 12.95 19.22 12.48
CA LEU A 85 13.78 20.38 12.14
C LEU A 85 13.43 21.59 13.00
N GLU A 86 12.14 21.85 13.23
CA GLU A 86 11.64 22.91 14.10
C GLU A 86 12.15 22.74 15.53
N GLU A 87 12.00 21.54 16.10
CA GLU A 87 12.52 21.21 17.44
C GLU A 87 14.03 21.42 17.55
N TYR A 88 14.78 21.04 16.50
CA TYR A 88 16.22 21.31 16.45
C TYR A 88 16.53 22.80 16.38
N GLU A 89 15.79 23.58 15.58
CA GLU A 89 16.04 25.02 15.45
C GLU A 89 15.72 25.76 16.76
N ASP A 90 14.67 25.36 17.48
CA ASP A 90 14.28 25.92 18.78
C ASP A 90 15.25 25.53 19.91
N HIS A 91 15.81 24.32 19.84
CA HIS A 91 16.60 23.73 20.92
C HIS A 91 18.03 23.36 20.51
N SER A 92 18.58 24.05 19.51
CA SER A 92 19.88 23.71 18.90
C SER A 92 21.04 23.58 19.90
N HIS A 93 21.01 24.33 21.02
CA HIS A 93 22.01 24.27 22.09
C HIS A 93 22.07 22.92 22.82
N TYR A 94 21.02 22.09 22.79
CA TYR A 94 21.03 20.77 23.42
C TYR A 94 21.75 19.69 22.58
N TYR A 95 21.89 19.90 21.28
CA TYR A 95 22.42 18.87 20.36
C TYR A 95 23.96 18.83 20.31
N GLY A 96 24.63 19.87 20.79
CA GLY A 96 26.09 19.94 20.85
C GLY A 96 26.76 19.64 19.50
N ARG A 97 27.85 18.87 19.52
CA ARG A 97 28.62 18.54 18.30
C ARG A 97 27.84 17.64 17.33
N GLN A 98 26.89 16.85 17.83
CA GLN A 98 26.06 15.96 16.99
C GLN A 98 25.01 16.75 16.19
N GLY A 99 24.70 17.99 16.59
CA GLY A 99 23.77 18.87 15.88
C GLY A 99 24.33 19.48 14.59
N GLN A 100 25.65 19.48 14.39
CA GLN A 100 26.30 20.23 13.30
C GLN A 100 25.75 19.89 11.92
N ASP A 101 25.48 18.60 11.67
CA ASP A 101 24.96 18.12 10.39
C ASP A 101 23.44 17.83 10.44
N PHE A 102 22.81 17.95 11.61
CA PHE A 102 21.40 17.60 11.78
C PHE A 102 20.50 18.42 10.85
N ARG A 103 20.70 19.74 10.82
CA ARG A 103 19.92 20.66 10.01
C ARG A 103 20.01 20.34 8.52
N SER A 104 21.22 20.14 8.01
CA SER A 104 21.47 19.90 6.58
C SER A 104 20.93 18.53 6.16
N HIS A 105 21.12 17.49 6.99
CA HIS A 105 20.56 16.16 6.76
C HIS A 105 19.03 16.16 6.80
N THR A 106 18.41 16.77 7.81
CA THR A 106 16.96 16.83 7.93
C THR A 106 16.35 17.64 6.78
N ALA A 107 16.96 18.76 6.39
CA ALA A 107 16.54 19.51 5.21
C ALA A 107 16.67 18.70 3.91
N ALA A 108 17.72 17.89 3.76
CA ALA A 108 17.86 16.98 2.62
C ALA A 108 16.79 15.89 2.61
N ASN A 109 16.46 15.32 3.77
CA ASN A 109 15.39 14.33 3.91
C ASN A 109 14.02 14.93 3.55
N ILE A 110 13.72 16.16 3.98
CA ILE A 110 12.48 16.85 3.60
C ILE A 110 12.38 16.96 2.08
N ARG A 111 13.43 17.49 1.41
CA ARG A 111 13.43 17.60 -0.05
C ARG A 111 13.28 16.25 -0.74
N HIS A 112 13.94 15.21 -0.23
CA HIS A 112 13.84 13.87 -0.77
C HIS A 112 12.41 13.33 -0.69
N TYR A 113 11.76 13.43 0.46
CA TYR A 113 10.39 12.93 0.63
C TYR A 113 9.35 13.80 -0.10
N GLU A 114 9.58 15.11 -0.24
CA GLU A 114 8.73 15.97 -1.07
C GLU A 114 8.82 15.57 -2.56
N GLN A 115 10.01 15.24 -3.07
CA GLN A 115 10.14 14.70 -4.43
C GLN A 115 9.48 13.33 -4.56
N ALA A 116 9.68 12.43 -3.59
CA ALA A 116 9.06 11.11 -3.61
C ALA A 116 7.52 11.18 -3.55
N LEU A 117 6.95 12.12 -2.79
CA LEU A 117 5.52 12.42 -2.76
C LEU A 117 5.00 12.84 -4.14
N LEU A 118 5.72 13.75 -4.79
CA LEU A 118 5.35 14.26 -6.11
C LEU A 118 5.42 13.14 -7.17
N ASP A 119 6.45 12.32 -7.14
CA ASP A 119 6.61 11.20 -8.06
C ASP A 119 5.55 10.11 -7.84
N ALA A 120 5.26 9.76 -6.58
CA ALA A 120 4.18 8.84 -6.26
C ALA A 120 2.82 9.35 -6.77
N THR A 121 2.53 10.64 -6.56
CA THR A 121 1.29 11.26 -7.06
C THR A 121 1.18 11.18 -8.59
N ARG A 122 2.28 11.49 -9.30
CA ARG A 122 2.33 11.38 -10.77
C ARG A 122 2.11 9.94 -11.25
N GLN A 123 2.70 8.96 -10.57
CA GLN A 123 2.54 7.55 -10.91
C GLN A 123 1.10 7.09 -10.69
N ALA A 124 0.46 7.51 -9.59
CA ALA A 124 -0.95 7.23 -9.34
C ALA A 124 -1.83 7.78 -10.47
N ASP A 125 -1.65 9.04 -10.86
CA ASP A 125 -2.39 9.66 -11.95
C ASP A 125 -2.15 8.99 -13.31
N SER A 126 -0.91 8.61 -13.59
CA SER A 126 -0.54 7.87 -14.80
C SER A 126 -1.31 6.55 -14.89
N HIS A 127 -1.32 5.77 -13.80
CA HIS A 127 -2.03 4.50 -13.77
C HIS A 127 -3.55 4.64 -13.83
N ARG A 128 -4.13 5.69 -13.23
CA ARG A 128 -5.57 6.00 -13.41
C ARG A 128 -5.93 6.27 -14.87
N LYS A 129 -5.09 7.01 -15.61
CA LYS A 129 -5.30 7.26 -17.04
C LYS A 129 -5.27 5.96 -17.84
N ILE A 130 -4.28 5.11 -17.60
CA ILE A 130 -4.17 3.81 -18.27
C ILE A 130 -5.39 2.93 -17.96
N ALA A 131 -5.82 2.87 -16.69
CA ALA A 131 -7.01 2.13 -16.30
C ALA A 131 -8.26 2.63 -17.02
N ALA A 132 -8.45 3.95 -17.12
CA ALA A 132 -9.58 4.54 -17.83
C ALA A 132 -9.56 4.22 -19.34
N GLU A 133 -8.38 4.27 -19.98
CA GLU A 133 -8.22 3.92 -21.39
C GLU A 133 -8.54 2.45 -21.67
N LEU A 134 -8.06 1.53 -20.82
CA LEU A 134 -8.34 0.10 -20.94
C LEU A 134 -9.84 -0.17 -20.77
N LEU A 135 -10.47 0.43 -19.76
CA LEU A 135 -11.89 0.28 -19.51
C LEU A 135 -12.72 0.77 -20.72
N GLN A 136 -12.36 1.91 -21.32
CA GLN A 136 -13.04 2.40 -22.52
C GLN A 136 -12.88 1.45 -23.72
N ARG A 137 -11.69 0.86 -23.93
CA ARG A 137 -11.47 -0.12 -25.00
C ARG A 137 -12.31 -1.37 -24.81
N ASP A 138 -12.42 -1.87 -23.58
CA ASP A 138 -13.23 -3.05 -23.26
C ASP A 138 -14.73 -2.78 -23.57
N TYR A 139 -15.24 -1.60 -23.22
CA TYR A 139 -16.61 -1.19 -23.55
C TYR A 139 -16.83 -1.03 -25.06
N ALA A 140 -15.89 -0.42 -25.79
CA ALA A 140 -15.99 -0.25 -27.24
C ALA A 140 -15.97 -1.61 -27.98
N GLY A 141 -15.08 -2.52 -27.58
CA GLY A 141 -15.02 -3.88 -28.15
C GLY A 141 -16.27 -4.71 -27.87
N SER A 142 -16.95 -4.48 -26.75
CA SER A 142 -18.23 -5.13 -26.45
C SER A 142 -19.41 -4.54 -27.22
N ALA A 143 -19.34 -3.29 -27.68
CA ALA A 143 -20.39 -2.63 -28.46
C ALA A 143 -20.30 -2.95 -29.96
N GLU A 144 -19.14 -3.38 -30.46
CA GLU A 144 -18.91 -3.74 -31.85
C GLU A 144 -19.30 -5.18 -32.21
N ILE A 145 -19.77 -6.02 -31.28
CA ILE A 145 -20.38 -7.31 -31.62
C ILE A 145 -21.76 -7.04 -32.24
N PRO A 146 -21.95 -7.17 -33.57
CA PRO A 146 -23.27 -7.04 -34.16
C PRO A 146 -24.06 -8.28 -33.76
N GLU A 147 -25.30 -8.10 -33.34
CA GLU A 147 -26.30 -9.17 -33.29
C GLU A 147 -26.32 -9.96 -34.62
N GLN A 148 -25.60 -11.08 -34.65
CA GLN A 148 -25.61 -12.06 -35.75
C GLN A 148 -26.15 -13.42 -35.25
N ASP A 149 -26.98 -13.43 -34.21
CA ASP A 149 -27.69 -14.66 -33.77
C ASP A 149 -29.09 -14.81 -34.41
N GLY A 150 -29.64 -13.75 -35.02
CA GLY A 150 -31.01 -13.79 -35.57
C GLY A 150 -31.17 -14.38 -36.98
N LYS A 151 -30.13 -14.35 -37.83
CA LYS A 151 -30.31 -14.51 -39.29
C LYS A 151 -30.16 -15.94 -39.82
N HIS A 152 -29.52 -16.84 -39.07
CA HIS A 152 -29.35 -18.25 -39.49
C HIS A 152 -30.55 -19.14 -39.18
N LYS A 153 -31.42 -18.78 -38.22
CA LYS A 153 -32.62 -19.57 -37.90
C LYS A 153 -33.77 -19.38 -38.90
N ILE A 154 -33.90 -18.20 -39.52
CA ILE A 154 -35.03 -17.93 -40.43
C ILE A 154 -34.86 -18.66 -41.76
N LYS A 155 -33.61 -18.81 -42.26
CA LYS A 155 -33.35 -19.53 -43.52
C LYS A 155 -33.54 -21.05 -43.39
N ALA A 156 -33.22 -21.63 -42.23
CA ALA A 156 -33.45 -23.06 -41.98
C ALA A 156 -34.94 -23.40 -41.89
N LYS A 157 -35.77 -22.50 -41.33
CA LYS A 157 -37.22 -22.72 -41.22
C LYS A 157 -37.99 -22.48 -42.53
N LEU A 158 -37.54 -21.55 -43.38
CA LEU A 158 -38.19 -21.33 -44.67
C LEU A 158 -37.89 -22.48 -45.68
N ASN A 159 -36.69 -23.09 -45.59
CA ASN A 159 -36.35 -24.25 -46.42
C ASN A 159 -36.98 -25.57 -45.95
N SER A 160 -37.39 -25.70 -44.67
CA SER A 160 -38.12 -26.91 -44.23
C SER A 160 -39.58 -26.91 -44.67
N ASP A 161 -40.21 -25.72 -44.75
CA ASP A 161 -41.63 -25.60 -45.06
C ASP A 161 -41.91 -25.69 -46.58
N VAL A 162 -40.96 -25.30 -47.44
CA VAL A 162 -41.09 -25.44 -48.91
C VAL A 162 -40.90 -26.89 -49.39
N ASN A 163 -40.14 -27.72 -48.66
CA ASN A 163 -39.85 -29.10 -49.06
C ASN A 163 -40.93 -30.12 -48.65
N ASN A 164 -42.03 -29.68 -48.01
CA ASN A 164 -43.08 -30.57 -47.52
C ASN A 164 -44.46 -30.32 -48.16
N LEU A 165 -44.50 -29.72 -49.35
CA LEU A 165 -45.74 -29.61 -50.13
C LEU A 165 -46.03 -30.94 -50.83
N PRO A 166 -47.16 -31.62 -50.55
CA PRO A 166 -47.49 -32.87 -51.21
C PRO A 166 -47.74 -32.63 -52.71
N ILE A 167 -46.95 -33.29 -53.54
CA ILE A 167 -47.20 -33.42 -54.97
C ILE A 167 -48.51 -34.20 -55.12
N LYS A 168 -49.57 -33.49 -55.49
CA LYS A 168 -50.85 -34.11 -55.85
C LYS A 168 -50.76 -34.55 -57.31
N THR A 169 -50.48 -35.82 -57.53
CA THR A 169 -50.70 -36.50 -58.81
C THR A 169 -52.19 -36.81 -58.97
N GLN A 170 -52.85 -36.16 -59.92
CA GLN A 170 -53.76 -36.75 -60.93
C GLN A 170 -54.30 -35.65 -61.84
#